data_AF-A0A923ZCQ0-F1
#
_entry.id   AF-A0A923ZCQ0-F1
#
_cell.length_a   1.000
_cell.length_b   1.000
_cell.length_c   1.000
_cell.angle_alpha   90.00
_cell.angle_beta   90.00
_cell.angle_gamma   90.00
#
_symmetry.space_group_name_H-M   'P 1'
#
loop_
_entity.id
_entity.type
_entity.pdbx_description
1 polymer ?
#
loop_
_entity_poly.entity_id
_entity_poly.type
_entity_poly.pdbx_seq_one_letter_code
_entity_poly.pdbx_strand_id
1 'polypeptide(L)'
;MTEFARPASRPPRRGLMFVLSSPSGAGKTTLSRRLLTDDPDITLSVSATTRSPRSGEIDGRDYWFVAADRFAAMVQGDDLLEWATGFGNR
;
A
#
# COMPACT_ATOMS: atom_id res chain seq x y z
N MET A 1 25.90 -46.58 1.96
CA MET A 1 25.07 -45.70 1.12
C MET A 1 24.41 -44.72 2.08
N THR A 2 25.02 -43.57 2.31
CA THR A 2 24.56 -42.61 3.33
C THR A 2 23.58 -41.66 2.67
N GLU A 3 22.33 -41.72 3.11
CA GLU A 3 21.25 -40.85 2.66
C GLU A 3 21.43 -39.47 3.31
N PHE A 4 21.65 -38.45 2.49
CA PHE A 4 21.70 -37.06 2.97
C PHE A 4 20.27 -36.56 3.16
N ALA A 5 19.89 -36.28 4.41
CA ALA A 5 18.62 -35.67 4.76
C ALA A 5 18.43 -34.36 3.97
N ARG A 6 17.28 -34.23 3.30
CA ARG A 6 16.90 -33.00 2.58
C ARG A 6 16.80 -31.87 3.61
N PRO A 7 17.41 -30.69 3.38
CA PRO A 7 17.31 -29.58 4.32
C PRO A 7 15.84 -29.20 4.50
N ALA A 8 15.47 -28.96 5.77
CA ALA A 8 14.13 -28.57 6.17
C ALA A 8 13.63 -27.35 5.38
N SER A 9 12.32 -27.33 5.11
CA SER A 9 11.61 -26.27 4.38
C SER A 9 12.07 -24.88 4.80
N ARG A 10 12.52 -24.09 3.82
CA ARG A 10 12.93 -22.69 4.01
C ARG A 10 11.85 -21.93 4.79
N PRO A 11 12.17 -21.23 5.90
CA PRO A 11 11.17 -20.49 6.64
C PRO A 11 10.49 -19.47 5.70
N PRO A 12 9.20 -19.18 5.90
CA PRO A 12 8.48 -18.21 5.08
C PRO A 12 9.26 -16.89 5.12
N ARG A 13 9.66 -16.42 3.94
CA ARG A 13 10.35 -15.13 3.83
C ARG A 13 9.33 -14.05 4.18
N ARG A 14 9.71 -13.13 5.07
CA ARG A 14 9.01 -11.85 5.20
C ARG A 14 9.05 -11.16 3.83
N GLY A 15 7.91 -10.68 3.35
CA GLY A 15 7.82 -9.91 2.10
C GLY A 15 8.71 -8.67 2.15
N LEU A 16 9.03 -8.11 0.99
CA LEU A 16 9.79 -6.87 0.87
C LEU A 16 8.84 -5.68 0.69
N MET A 17 9.00 -4.63 1.49
CA MET A 17 8.27 -3.38 1.33
C MET A 17 9.10 -2.39 0.51
N PHE A 18 8.52 -1.88 -0.58
CA PHE A 18 9.12 -0.83 -1.38
C PHE A 18 8.49 0.52 -1.03
N VAL A 19 9.33 1.53 -0.77
CA VAL A 19 8.87 2.92 -0.58
C VAL A 19 9.38 3.76 -1.75
N LEU A 20 8.47 4.26 -2.57
CA LEU A 20 8.79 5.14 -3.69
C LEU A 20 8.54 6.60 -3.29
N SER A 21 9.60 7.38 -3.13
CA SER A 21 9.54 8.82 -2.77
C SER A 21 10.15 9.72 -3.85
N SER A 22 9.53 10.88 -4.09
CA SER A 22 10.05 12.01 -4.89
C SER A 22 9.04 13.17 -4.87
N PRO A 23 9.36 14.37 -5.39
CA PRO A 23 8.38 15.47 -5.50
C PRO A 23 7.16 15.13 -6.39
N SER A 24 6.10 15.94 -6.32
CA SER A 24 4.96 15.81 -7.24
C SER A 24 5.43 16.02 -8.70
N GLY A 25 4.82 15.28 -9.64
CA GLY A 25 5.20 15.35 -11.07
C GLY A 25 6.43 14.54 -11.47
N ALA A 26 7.24 14.02 -10.53
CA ALA A 26 8.46 13.25 -10.84
C ALA A 26 8.24 11.78 -11.29
N GLY A 27 7.01 11.40 -11.65
CA GLY A 27 6.74 10.08 -12.27
C GLY A 27 6.49 8.88 -11.35
N LYS A 28 6.34 9.07 -10.03
CA LYS A 28 6.05 7.97 -9.07
C LYS A 28 4.92 7.06 -9.49
N THR A 29 3.79 7.64 -9.87
CA THR A 29 2.60 6.90 -10.29
C THR A 29 2.84 6.10 -11.56
N THR A 30 3.64 6.63 -12.49
CA THR A 30 4.02 5.91 -13.72
C THR A 30 4.88 4.70 -13.39
N LEU A 31 5.88 4.87 -12.52
CA LEU A 31 6.77 3.78 -12.11
C LEU A 31 6.01 2.70 -11.30
N SER A 32 5.17 3.10 -10.35
CA SER A 32 4.41 2.13 -9.54
C SER A 32 3.45 1.31 -10.39
N ARG A 33 2.76 1.93 -11.36
CA ARG A 33 1.89 1.20 -12.31
C ARG A 33 2.67 0.20 -13.15
N ARG A 34 3.86 0.58 -13.63
CA ARG A 34 4.71 -0.33 -14.40
C ARG A 34 5.17 -1.52 -13.55
N LEU A 35 5.57 -1.29 -12.30
CA LEU A 35 5.93 -2.38 -11.38
C LEU A 35 4.79 -3.38 -11.17
N LEU A 36 3.57 -2.89 -10.97
CA LEU A 36 2.39 -3.75 -10.77
C LEU A 36 2.00 -4.54 -12.04
N THR A 37 2.28 -3.99 -13.23
CA THR A 37 2.05 -4.68 -14.51
C THR A 37 3.13 -5.72 -14.78
N ASP A 38 4.39 -5.39 -14.50
CA ASP A 38 5.55 -6.22 -14.87
C ASP A 38 5.78 -7.38 -13.87
N ASP A 39 5.29 -7.27 -12.62
CA ASP A 39 5.47 -8.29 -11.57
C ASP A 39 4.17 -8.53 -10.76
N PRO A 40 3.51 -9.71 -10.92
CA PRO A 40 2.26 -10.04 -10.23
C PRO A 40 2.43 -10.30 -8.72
N ASP A 41 3.66 -10.50 -8.22
CA ASP A 41 3.91 -10.68 -6.79
C ASP A 41 3.98 -9.32 -6.05
N ILE A 42 3.96 -8.19 -6.78
CA ILE A 42 3.91 -6.85 -6.20
C ILE A 42 2.45 -6.40 -6.07
N THR A 43 2.07 -5.98 -4.87
CA THR A 43 0.77 -5.37 -4.58
C THR A 43 0.95 -3.92 -4.13
N LEU A 44 0.03 -3.04 -4.54
CA LEU A 44 0.02 -1.65 -4.10
C LEU A 44 -0.70 -1.53 -2.74
N SER A 45 -0.10 -0.81 -1.80
CA SER A 45 -0.81 -0.36 -0.61
C SER A 45 -1.76 0.78 -0.97
N VAL A 46 -3.06 0.58 -0.78
CA VAL A 46 -4.10 1.59 -1.04
C VAL A 46 -4.28 2.47 0.20
N SER A 47 -4.05 3.78 0.07
CA SER A 47 -4.20 4.75 1.17
C SER A 47 -5.67 4.99 1.52
N ALA A 48 -5.94 5.41 2.75
CA ALA A 48 -7.25 5.94 3.15
C ALA A 48 -7.33 7.45 2.96
N THR A 49 -8.52 7.99 2.71
CA THR A 49 -8.76 9.44 2.74
C THR A 49 -10.19 9.79 3.16
N THR A 50 -10.36 10.96 3.77
CA THR A 50 -11.66 11.55 4.13
C THR A 50 -12.32 12.33 2.99
N ARG A 51 -11.61 12.56 1.89
CA ARG A 51 -12.15 13.28 0.73
C ARG A 51 -13.20 12.41 0.04
N SER A 52 -14.29 13.00 -0.45
CA SER A 52 -15.22 12.27 -1.33
C SER A 52 -14.56 11.83 -2.65
N PRO A 53 -14.89 10.66 -3.21
CA PRO A 53 -14.38 10.21 -4.50
C PRO A 53 -14.74 11.18 -5.62
N ARG A 54 -13.79 11.41 -6.55
CA ARG A 54 -14.01 12.12 -7.81
C ARG A 54 -14.65 11.16 -8.82
N SER A 55 -15.23 11.72 -9.88
CA SER A 55 -15.75 10.93 -10.99
C SER A 55 -14.69 9.96 -11.54
N GLY A 56 -15.02 8.67 -11.58
CA GLY A 56 -14.15 7.60 -12.06
C GLY A 56 -13.22 6.95 -11.02
N GLU A 57 -13.11 7.52 -9.81
CA GLU A 57 -12.40 6.88 -8.70
C GLU A 57 -13.25 5.74 -8.10
N ILE A 58 -12.60 4.66 -7.69
CA ILE A 58 -13.22 3.47 -7.12
C ILE A 58 -12.66 3.21 -5.72
N ASP A 59 -13.57 3.01 -4.77
CA ASP A 59 -13.25 2.64 -3.40
C ASP A 59 -12.49 1.30 -3.33
N GLY A 60 -11.45 1.24 -2.51
CA GLY A 60 -10.57 0.08 -2.37
C GLY A 60 -9.58 -0.14 -3.51
N ARG A 61 -9.65 0.68 -4.57
CA ARG A 61 -8.67 0.67 -5.68
C ARG A 61 -7.83 1.94 -5.69
N ASP A 62 -8.49 3.09 -5.70
CA ASP A 62 -7.82 4.39 -5.79
C ASP A 62 -7.49 4.90 -4.38
N TYR A 63 -8.46 4.84 -3.47
CA TYR A 63 -8.33 5.07 -2.03
C TYR A 63 -9.38 4.22 -1.29
N TRP A 64 -9.19 4.04 0.01
CA TRP A 64 -10.30 3.78 0.92
C TRP A 64 -10.95 5.12 1.29
N PHE A 65 -12.12 5.39 0.72
CA PHE A 65 -12.88 6.62 1.00
C PHE A 65 -13.68 6.42 2.28
N VAL A 66 -13.15 6.93 3.39
CA VAL A 66 -13.72 6.72 4.73
C VAL A 66 -14.27 8.01 5.32
N ALA A 67 -15.26 7.91 6.19
CA ALA A 67 -15.73 9.05 6.95
C ALA A 67 -14.67 9.54 7.96
N ALA A 68 -14.73 10.80 8.37
CA ALA A 68 -13.72 11.42 9.22
C ALA A 68 -13.61 10.77 10.61
N ASP A 69 -14.73 10.32 11.17
CA ASP A 69 -14.80 9.55 12.42
C ASP A 69 -14.12 8.19 12.29
N ARG A 70 -14.34 7.49 11.16
CA ARG A 70 -13.65 6.23 10.86
C ARG A 70 -12.16 6.43 10.69
N PHE A 71 -11.73 7.47 9.98
CA PHE A 71 -10.31 7.79 9.85
C PHE A 71 -9.67 8.07 11.21
N ALA A 72 -10.35 8.83 12.08
CA ALA A 72 -9.87 9.08 13.43
C ALA A 72 -9.72 7.78 14.23
N ALA A 73 -10.68 6.85 14.11
CA ALA A 73 -10.57 5.53 14.74
C ALA A 73 -9.37 4.73 14.22
N MET A 74 -9.07 4.77 12.92
CA MET A 74 -7.90 4.11 12.33
C MET A 74 -6.58 4.67 12.87
N VAL A 75 -6.49 5.99 13.04
CA VAL A 75 -5.32 6.64 13.66
C VAL A 75 -5.16 6.21 15.12
N GLN A 76 -6.25 6.14 15.89
CA GLN A 76 -6.19 5.71 17.30
C GLN A 76 -5.88 4.22 17.45
N GLY A 77 -6.22 3.41 16.45
CA GLY A 77 -5.99 1.96 16.44
C GLY A 77 -4.62 1.53 15.92
N ASP A 78 -3.74 2.46 15.57
CA ASP A 78 -2.47 2.18 14.87
C ASP A 78 -2.67 1.36 13.55
N ASP A 79 -3.82 1.55 12.89
CA ASP A 79 -4.14 0.88 11.61
C ASP A 79 -3.38 1.49 10.42
N LEU A 80 -2.78 2.67 10.60
CA LEU A 80 -2.07 3.44 9.56
C LEU A 80 -0.59 3.56 9.89
N LEU A 81 0.28 3.20 8.94
CA LEU A 81 1.73 3.39 9.08
C LEU A 81 2.11 4.89 9.12
N GLU A 82 1.43 5.71 8.32
CA GLU A 82 1.59 7.16 8.27
C GLU A 82 0.28 7.85 7.88
N TRP A 83 0.11 9.11 8.28
CA TRP A 83 -1.00 9.96 7.85
C TRP A 83 -0.62 11.46 7.92
N ALA A 84 -1.30 12.28 7.13
CA ALA A 84 -1.09 13.73 7.10
C ALA A 84 -2.38 14.47 6.73
N THR A 85 -2.46 15.77 7.01
CA THR A 85 -3.54 16.61 6.49
C THR A 85 -3.08 17.30 5.20
N GLY A 86 -3.82 17.11 4.11
CA GLY A 86 -3.57 17.70 2.81
C GLY A 86 -4.82 18.34 2.22
N PHE A 87 -4.74 19.61 1.81
CA PHE A 87 -5.85 20.35 1.18
C PHE A 87 -7.18 20.26 1.97
N GLY A 88 -7.11 20.29 3.31
CA GLY A 88 -8.27 20.20 4.19
C GLY A 88 -8.83 18.79 4.42
N ASN A 89 -8.21 17.76 3.86
CA ASN A 89 -8.59 16.35 4.06
C ASN A 89 -7.47 15.59 4.80
N ARG A 90 -7.80 14.43 5.35
CA ARG A 90 -6.85 13.49 5.93
C ARG A 90 -6.85 12.19 5.15
#